data_AF-A0A6N7H212-F1
#
_entry.id   AF-A0A6N7H212-F1
#
_cell.length_a   1.000
_cell.length_b   1.000
_cell.length_c   1.000
_cell.angle_alpha   90.00
_cell.angle_beta   90.00
_cell.angle_gamma   90.00
#
_symmetry.space_group_name_H-M   'P 1'
#
loop_
_entity.id
_entity.type
_entity.pdbx_description
1 polymer ?
#
loop_
_entity_poly.entity_id
_entity_poly.type
_entity_poly.pdbx_seq_one_letter_code
_entity_poly.pdbx_strand_id
1 'polypeptide(L)'
;MARKQGARRVQQKGRRSRAAVPALAGNARMARQAERRGAILAAALEEFAASGFAATRLDDVARRAGVAKGTIYLYFNDKEHLFQELVRAELSPIVGAVATPQMAQLPPQAIAEIIADIFVREIFGTRRKDVIRLVITEGARFPKLAEFYYHEVIERVMTALRPILTRAVERGELPNDALARFPQLLVAPALVALVWNSMFDRFAPLDVRDLMRAHLDLLFGERTSSGKSARNSPRNSL
;
A
#
# COMPACT_ATOMS: atom_id res chain seq x y z
N MET A 1 53.34 25.53 -71.56
CA MET A 1 52.73 24.36 -70.88
C MET A 1 52.53 24.75 -69.41
N ALA A 2 51.38 24.71 -68.73
CA ALA A 2 50.02 24.31 -69.02
C ALA A 2 49.06 25.25 -68.23
N ARG A 3 47.86 25.48 -68.78
CA ARG A 3 46.79 26.37 -68.28
C ARG A 3 46.11 25.79 -67.04
N LYS A 4 45.78 26.66 -66.07
CA LYS A 4 44.86 26.39 -64.96
C LYS A 4 43.40 26.39 -65.46
N GLN A 5 42.71 25.27 -65.28
CA GLN A 5 41.24 25.11 -65.18
C GLN A 5 41.02 24.38 -63.84
N GLY A 6 40.09 24.73 -62.96
CA GLY A 6 38.73 25.17 -63.18
C GLY A 6 37.78 24.02 -62.81
N ALA A 7 37.10 24.16 -61.67
CA ALA A 7 35.94 23.39 -61.19
C ALA A 7 36.12 21.94 -60.70
N ARG A 8 35.80 21.69 -59.41
CA ARG A 8 34.50 21.12 -59.00
C ARG A 8 34.38 21.06 -57.47
N ARG A 9 33.43 21.87 -56.97
CA ARG A 9 32.80 21.76 -55.65
C ARG A 9 31.98 20.47 -55.60
N VAL A 10 32.25 19.59 -54.64
CA VAL A 10 31.24 18.67 -54.09
C VAL A 10 31.36 18.75 -52.57
N GLN A 11 30.61 19.67 -51.97
CA GLN A 11 30.37 19.68 -50.53
C GLN A 11 29.43 18.53 -50.20
N GLN A 12 29.99 17.47 -49.64
CA GLN A 12 29.23 16.38 -49.03
C GLN A 12 28.68 16.89 -47.69
N LYS A 13 27.51 17.53 -47.75
CA LYS A 13 26.81 18.10 -46.60
C LYS A 13 26.22 16.94 -45.78
N GLY A 14 26.67 16.83 -44.53
CA GLY A 14 26.27 15.79 -43.60
C GLY A 14 24.76 15.70 -43.42
N ARG A 15 24.19 14.54 -43.77
CA ARG A 15 22.89 14.08 -43.27
C ARG A 15 23.06 13.60 -41.83
N ARG A 16 23.06 14.52 -40.88
CA ARG A 16 22.75 14.18 -39.48
C ARG A 16 21.23 14.04 -39.39
N SER A 17 20.77 12.78 -39.38
CA SER A 17 19.42 12.39 -39.00
C SER A 17 19.09 12.99 -37.64
N ARG A 18 18.12 13.92 -37.61
CA ARG A 18 17.60 14.59 -36.40
C ARG A 18 16.23 14.02 -36.07
N ALA A 19 16.11 12.70 -35.97
CA ALA A 19 14.86 11.98 -35.70
C ALA A 19 14.97 11.11 -34.45
N ALA A 20 15.14 11.74 -33.27
CA ALA A 20 15.11 11.06 -31.97
C ALA A 20 14.41 11.87 -30.85
N VAL A 21 13.67 12.93 -31.20
CA VAL A 21 13.04 13.88 -30.24
C VAL A 21 11.56 13.60 -29.88
N PRO A 22 10.74 12.82 -30.63
CA PRO A 22 9.32 12.62 -30.27
C PRO A 22 9.09 11.79 -28.99
N ALA A 23 9.88 10.74 -28.78
CA ALA A 23 9.69 9.80 -27.66
C ALA A 23 10.02 10.44 -26.30
N LEU A 24 11.05 11.29 -26.24
CA LEU A 24 11.46 11.99 -25.01
C LEU A 24 10.42 13.03 -24.54
N ALA A 25 9.77 13.72 -25.48
CA ALA A 25 8.71 14.69 -25.17
C ALA A 25 7.42 14.00 -24.67
N GLY A 26 7.09 12.82 -25.23
CA GLY A 26 5.98 11.99 -24.76
C GLY A 26 6.18 11.50 -23.32
N ASN A 27 7.37 10.97 -23.01
CA ASN A 27 7.71 10.50 -21.67
C ASN A 27 7.67 11.62 -20.62
N ALA A 28 8.18 12.81 -20.95
CA ALA A 28 8.13 13.97 -20.06
C ALA A 28 6.70 14.46 -19.79
N ARG A 29 5.79 14.37 -20.78
CA ARG A 29 4.38 14.73 -20.61
C ARG A 29 3.66 13.73 -19.70
N MET A 30 3.89 12.42 -19.89
CA MET A 30 3.31 11.38 -19.05
C MET A 30 3.78 11.49 -17.60
N ALA A 31 5.07 11.74 -17.38
CA ALA A 31 5.62 11.94 -16.05
C ALA A 31 4.97 13.12 -15.31
N ARG A 32 4.83 14.28 -15.98
CA ARG A 32 4.14 15.44 -15.42
C ARG A 32 2.66 15.16 -15.13
N GLN A 33 2.00 14.39 -15.99
CA GLN A 33 0.60 14.01 -15.78
C GLN A 33 0.44 13.10 -14.55
N ALA A 34 1.35 12.13 -14.37
CA ALA A 34 1.38 11.24 -13.22
C ALA A 34 1.70 11.98 -11.91
N GLU A 35 2.69 12.88 -11.93
CA GLU A 35 3.04 13.74 -10.80
C GLU A 35 1.84 14.60 -10.37
N ARG A 36 1.18 15.25 -11.34
CA ARG A 36 -0.02 16.05 -11.09
C ARG A 36 -1.14 15.22 -10.48
N ARG A 37 -1.36 14.02 -11.00
CA ARG A 37 -2.35 13.08 -10.48
C ARG A 37 -2.04 12.69 -9.03
N GLY A 38 -0.78 12.38 -8.72
CA GLY A 38 -0.32 12.08 -7.37
C GLY A 38 -0.53 13.24 -6.39
N ALA A 39 -0.26 14.47 -6.82
CA ALA A 39 -0.51 15.67 -6.03
C ALA A 39 -2.01 15.86 -5.71
N ILE A 40 -2.89 15.60 -6.69
CA ILE A 40 -4.34 15.67 -6.47
C ILE A 40 -4.80 14.58 -5.48
N LEU A 41 -4.30 13.36 -5.59
CA LEU A 41 -4.64 12.27 -4.66
C LEU A 41 -4.16 12.56 -3.23
N ALA A 42 -2.96 13.12 -3.07
CA ALA A 42 -2.45 13.55 -1.77
C ALA A 42 -3.35 14.63 -1.14
N ALA A 43 -3.73 15.64 -1.93
CA ALA A 43 -4.67 16.68 -1.50
C ALA A 43 -6.05 16.12 -1.16
N ALA A 44 -6.54 15.14 -1.92
CA ALA A 44 -7.82 14.48 -1.67
C ALA A 44 -7.83 13.78 -0.30
N LEU A 45 -6.75 13.05 0.01
CA LEU A 45 -6.62 12.37 1.30
C LEU A 45 -6.62 13.37 2.47
N GLU A 46 -5.88 14.48 2.35
CA GLU A 46 -5.87 15.53 3.36
C GLU A 46 -7.25 16.17 3.55
N GLU A 47 -7.96 16.47 2.45
CA GLU A 47 -9.31 17.03 2.52
C GLU A 47 -10.31 16.05 3.15
N PHE A 48 -10.27 14.77 2.77
CA PHE A 48 -11.13 13.76 3.37
C PHE A 48 -10.80 13.52 4.85
N ALA A 49 -9.51 13.55 5.22
CA ALA A 49 -9.09 13.37 6.60
C ALA A 49 -9.50 14.54 7.50
N ALA A 50 -9.54 15.77 6.95
CA ALA A 50 -9.90 16.98 7.68
C ALA A 50 -11.42 17.21 7.76
N SER A 51 -12.13 16.99 6.65
CA SER A 51 -13.54 17.38 6.49
C SER A 51 -14.51 16.21 6.41
N GLY A 52 -14.01 14.97 6.34
CA GLY A 52 -14.81 13.78 6.05
C GLY A 52 -15.24 13.68 4.59
N PHE A 53 -15.70 12.51 4.16
CA PHE A 53 -16.08 12.30 2.76
C PHE A 53 -17.26 13.19 2.36
N ALA A 54 -18.24 13.37 3.24
CA ALA A 54 -19.48 14.11 2.96
C ALA A 54 -19.21 15.58 2.59
N ALA A 55 -18.44 16.29 3.40
CA ALA A 55 -18.27 17.74 3.30
C ALA A 55 -17.24 18.16 2.24
N THR A 56 -16.29 17.29 1.88
CA THR A 56 -15.31 17.58 0.83
C THR A 56 -15.98 17.78 -0.54
N ARG A 57 -15.57 18.83 -1.26
CA ARG A 57 -15.91 19.04 -2.68
C ARG A 57 -14.67 18.87 -3.54
N LEU A 58 -14.85 18.48 -4.81
CA LEU A 58 -13.72 18.42 -5.76
C LEU A 58 -13.00 19.77 -5.92
N ASP A 59 -13.73 20.88 -5.81
CA ASP A 59 -13.15 22.22 -5.85
C ASP A 59 -12.19 22.49 -4.68
N ASP A 60 -12.48 21.95 -3.48
CA ASP A 60 -11.60 22.08 -2.31
C ASP A 60 -10.30 21.31 -2.52
N VAL A 61 -10.42 20.10 -3.07
CA VAL A 61 -9.27 19.28 -3.44
C VAL A 61 -8.43 19.98 -4.52
N ALA A 62 -9.06 20.58 -5.53
CA ALA A 62 -8.36 21.31 -6.59
C ALA A 62 -7.57 22.50 -6.03
N ARG A 63 -8.21 23.28 -5.16
CA ARG A 63 -7.60 24.41 -4.44
C ARG A 63 -6.41 23.95 -3.60
N ARG A 64 -6.57 22.87 -2.82
CA ARG A 64 -5.47 22.30 -2.01
C ARG A 64 -4.32 21.78 -2.88
N ALA A 65 -4.62 21.09 -3.98
CA ALA A 65 -3.62 20.57 -4.90
C ALA A 65 -2.92 21.67 -5.73
N GLY A 66 -3.35 22.93 -5.62
CA GLY A 66 -2.82 24.04 -6.42
C GLY A 66 -3.09 23.87 -7.92
N VAL A 67 -4.21 23.25 -8.28
CA VAL A 67 -4.62 23.03 -9.68
C VAL A 67 -5.88 23.84 -10.00
N ALA A 68 -6.04 24.22 -11.26
CA ALA A 68 -7.25 24.90 -11.70
C ALA A 68 -8.46 23.96 -11.55
N LYS A 69 -9.64 24.54 -11.28
CA LYS A 69 -10.90 23.78 -11.16
C LYS A 69 -11.15 22.90 -12.39
N GLY A 70 -10.98 23.43 -13.60
CA GLY A 70 -11.11 22.62 -14.81
C GLY A 70 -10.16 21.43 -14.86
N THR A 71 -8.96 21.54 -14.28
CA THR A 71 -7.96 20.48 -14.26
C THR A 71 -8.41 19.27 -13.46
N ILE A 72 -9.03 19.42 -12.28
CA ILE A 72 -9.41 18.24 -11.48
C ILE A 72 -10.44 17.38 -12.22
N TYR A 73 -11.38 18.00 -12.93
CA TYR A 73 -12.42 17.32 -13.70
C TYR A 73 -11.88 16.59 -14.95
N LEU A 74 -10.64 16.89 -15.40
CA LEU A 74 -9.97 16.10 -16.44
C LEU A 74 -9.44 14.76 -15.90
N TYR A 75 -9.21 14.64 -14.60
CA TYR A 75 -8.70 13.42 -13.97
C TYR A 75 -9.79 12.63 -13.25
N PHE A 76 -10.78 13.32 -12.67
CA PHE A 76 -11.79 12.72 -11.81
C PHE A 76 -13.18 13.26 -12.13
N ASN A 77 -14.05 12.39 -12.63
CA ASN A 77 -15.44 12.69 -12.96
C ASN A 77 -16.23 13.20 -11.73
N ASP A 78 -16.04 12.55 -10.59
CA ASP A 78 -16.74 12.87 -9.34
C ASP A 78 -15.89 12.49 -8.12
N LYS A 79 -16.44 12.76 -6.94
CA LYS A 79 -15.78 12.50 -5.64
C LYS A 79 -15.66 11.00 -5.33
N GLU A 80 -16.59 10.16 -5.80
CA GLU A 80 -16.51 8.71 -5.61
C GLU A 80 -15.35 8.14 -6.43
N HIS A 81 -15.23 8.51 -7.71
CA HIS A 81 -14.13 8.14 -8.58
C HIS A 81 -12.78 8.61 -8.03
N LEU A 82 -12.70 9.84 -7.49
CA LEU A 82 -11.49 10.32 -6.80
C LEU A 82 -11.10 9.42 -5.61
N PHE A 83 -12.07 9.00 -4.79
CA PHE A 83 -11.82 8.09 -3.68
C PHE A 83 -11.37 6.70 -4.17
N GLN A 84 -12.00 6.16 -5.22
CA GLN A 84 -11.60 4.86 -5.79
C GLN A 84 -10.15 4.88 -6.26
N GLU A 85 -9.75 5.96 -6.95
CA GLU A 85 -8.38 6.12 -7.41
C GLU A 85 -7.38 6.34 -6.27
N LEU A 86 -7.81 6.98 -5.18
CA LEU A 86 -7.01 7.09 -3.96
C LEU A 86 -6.77 5.71 -3.34
N VAL A 87 -7.81 4.89 -3.18
CA VAL A 87 -7.70 3.51 -2.68
C VAL A 87 -6.76 2.68 -3.57
N ARG A 88 -6.90 2.76 -4.89
CA ARG A 88 -6.02 2.04 -5.82
C ARG A 88 -4.56 2.47 -5.69
N ALA A 89 -4.31 3.78 -5.66
CA ALA A 89 -2.95 4.31 -5.58
C ALA A 89 -2.26 3.95 -4.27
N GLU A 90 -3.00 4.01 -3.15
CA GLU A 90 -2.43 3.83 -1.83
C GLU A 90 -2.38 2.36 -1.41
N LEU A 91 -3.40 1.54 -1.73
CA LEU A 91 -3.56 0.20 -1.14
C LEU A 91 -3.30 -0.95 -2.11
N SER A 92 -3.52 -0.81 -3.41
CA SER A 92 -3.26 -1.90 -4.37
C SER A 92 -1.79 -2.37 -4.38
N PRO A 93 -0.76 -1.51 -4.20
CA PRO A 93 0.62 -1.98 -4.05
C PRO A 93 0.82 -2.93 -2.86
N ILE A 94 0.12 -2.66 -1.74
CA ILE A 94 0.20 -3.48 -0.53
C ILE A 94 -0.50 -4.82 -0.73
N VAL A 95 -1.68 -4.80 -1.36
CA VAL A 95 -2.39 -6.03 -1.76
C VAL A 95 -1.51 -6.88 -2.67
N GLY A 96 -0.82 -6.26 -3.62
CA GLY A 96 0.11 -6.96 -4.51
C GLY A 96 1.31 -7.60 -3.80
N ALA A 97 1.79 -7.02 -2.70
CA ALA A 97 2.87 -7.58 -1.90
C ALA A 97 2.44 -8.82 -1.08
N VAL A 98 1.20 -8.84 -0.61
CA VAL A 98 0.65 -9.94 0.20
C VAL A 98 0.07 -11.07 -0.67
N ALA A 99 -0.56 -10.74 -1.79
CA ALA A 99 -1.21 -11.70 -2.67
C ALA A 99 -0.26 -12.27 -3.73
N THR A 100 0.92 -12.76 -3.31
CA THR A 100 1.92 -13.35 -4.22
C THR A 100 1.95 -14.88 -4.14
N PRO A 101 2.27 -15.59 -5.24
CA PRO A 101 2.45 -17.05 -5.21
C PRO A 101 3.54 -17.52 -4.23
N GLN A 102 4.55 -16.68 -3.99
CA GLN A 102 5.65 -16.95 -3.06
C GLN A 102 5.16 -17.04 -1.62
N MET A 103 4.20 -16.20 -1.22
CA MET A 103 3.60 -16.27 0.12
C MET A 103 2.99 -17.65 0.39
N ALA A 104 2.38 -18.28 -0.63
CA ALA A 104 1.76 -19.59 -0.47
C ALA A 104 2.74 -20.75 -0.19
N GLN A 105 4.05 -20.52 -0.30
CA GLN A 105 5.10 -21.51 -0.01
C GLN A 105 5.70 -21.35 1.40
N LEU A 106 5.31 -20.31 2.13
CA LEU A 106 5.84 -20.03 3.46
C LEU A 106 4.99 -20.71 4.55
N PRO A 107 5.57 -21.01 5.72
CA PRO A 107 4.80 -21.42 6.89
C PRO A 107 3.78 -20.34 7.30
N PRO A 108 2.59 -20.71 7.81
CA PRO A 108 1.54 -19.76 8.20
C PRO A 108 1.99 -18.68 9.17
N GLN A 109 2.83 -19.03 10.15
CA GLN A 109 3.38 -18.08 11.11
C GLN A 109 4.27 -17.04 10.42
N ALA A 110 5.11 -17.45 9.48
CA ALA A 110 5.97 -16.53 8.73
C ALA A 110 5.15 -15.57 7.86
N ILE A 111 4.07 -16.05 7.24
CA ILE A 111 3.14 -15.20 6.49
C ILE A 111 2.51 -14.16 7.41
N ALA A 112 2.05 -14.58 8.60
CA ALA A 112 1.45 -13.69 9.58
C ALA A 112 2.43 -12.63 10.09
N GLU A 113 3.69 -12.99 10.33
CA GLU A 113 4.77 -12.05 10.68
C GLU A 113 5.02 -11.02 9.57
N ILE A 114 5.06 -11.44 8.30
CA ILE A 114 5.24 -10.54 7.16
C ILE A 114 4.05 -9.57 7.05
N ILE A 115 2.82 -10.06 7.16
CA ILE A 115 1.62 -9.23 7.14
C ILE A 115 1.65 -8.21 8.29
N ALA A 116 2.07 -8.63 9.48
CA ALA A 116 2.20 -7.74 10.62
C ALA A 116 3.24 -6.63 10.39
N ASP A 117 4.42 -6.97 9.85
CA ASP A 117 5.45 -5.95 9.57
C ASP A 117 5.04 -5.00 8.45
N ILE A 118 4.40 -5.50 7.39
CA ILE A 118 3.78 -4.68 6.34
C ILE A 118 2.74 -3.74 6.94
N PHE A 119 1.85 -4.23 7.80
CA PHE A 119 0.86 -3.39 8.45
C PHE A 119 1.51 -2.28 9.26
N VAL A 120 2.46 -2.61 10.14
CA VAL A 120 3.13 -1.62 11.00
C VAL A 120 3.86 -0.56 10.17
N ARG A 121 4.64 -0.98 9.16
CA ARG A 121 5.50 -0.06 8.38
C ARG A 121 4.73 0.68 7.30
N GLU A 122 4.02 -0.05 6.45
CA GLU A 122 3.46 0.48 5.22
C GLU A 122 2.06 1.04 5.41
N ILE A 123 1.28 0.54 6.37
CA ILE A 123 -0.08 1.01 6.62
C ILE A 123 -0.11 2.00 7.79
N PHE A 124 0.22 1.54 9.00
CA PHE A 124 0.09 2.32 10.23
C PHE A 124 1.11 3.47 10.31
N GLY A 125 2.33 3.23 9.82
CA GLY A 125 3.41 4.22 9.75
C GLY A 125 3.25 5.27 8.65
N THR A 126 2.24 5.17 7.78
CA THR A 126 2.05 6.07 6.64
C THR A 126 0.64 6.67 6.63
N ARG A 127 0.36 7.52 5.65
CA ARG A 127 -0.97 8.07 5.38
C ARG A 127 -2.01 7.03 4.91
N ARG A 128 -1.58 5.79 4.59
CA ARG A 128 -2.50 4.73 4.15
C ARG A 128 -3.52 4.36 5.22
N LYS A 129 -3.18 4.48 6.50
CA LYS A 129 -4.14 4.28 7.59
C LYS A 129 -5.34 5.23 7.51
N ASP A 130 -5.16 6.45 7.00
CA ASP A 130 -6.22 7.45 6.92
C ASP A 130 -7.24 7.08 5.83
N VAL A 131 -6.80 6.40 4.76
CA VAL A 131 -7.71 5.82 3.75
C VAL A 131 -8.61 4.76 4.39
N ILE A 132 -8.04 3.87 5.19
CA ILE A 132 -8.79 2.80 5.88
C ILE A 132 -9.73 3.41 6.93
N ARG A 133 -9.24 4.38 7.71
CA ARG A 133 -10.05 5.12 8.70
C ARG A 133 -11.25 5.80 8.04
N LEU A 134 -11.07 6.40 6.86
CA LEU A 134 -12.16 7.01 6.11
C LEU A 134 -13.25 5.98 5.77
N VAL A 135 -12.87 4.77 5.34
CA VAL A 135 -13.83 3.69 5.07
C VAL A 135 -14.57 3.26 6.35
N ILE A 136 -13.84 3.11 7.47
CA ILE A 136 -14.44 2.74 8.76
C ILE A 136 -15.47 3.78 9.21
N THR A 137 -15.14 5.06 9.07
CA THR A 137 -15.96 6.16 9.60
C THR A 137 -17.11 6.56 8.68
N GLU A 138 -16.93 6.51 7.36
CA GLU A 138 -17.91 7.01 6.39
C GLU A 138 -18.63 5.88 5.64
N GLY A 139 -18.11 4.65 5.65
CA GLY A 139 -18.63 3.53 4.84
C GLY A 139 -20.08 3.14 5.17
N ALA A 140 -20.51 3.29 6.43
CA ALA A 140 -21.90 3.05 6.80
C ALA A 140 -22.86 4.09 6.21
N ARG A 141 -22.42 5.34 6.08
CA ARG A 141 -23.20 6.45 5.50
C ARG A 141 -23.15 6.44 3.98
N PHE A 142 -22.02 6.03 3.40
CA PHE A 142 -21.80 5.93 1.97
C PHE A 142 -21.37 4.49 1.58
N PRO A 143 -22.34 3.56 1.43
CA PRO A 143 -22.06 2.13 1.25
C PRO A 143 -21.12 1.80 0.09
N LYS A 144 -21.16 2.58 -1.00
CA LYS A 144 -20.29 2.41 -2.17
C LYS A 144 -18.79 2.50 -1.83
N LEU A 145 -18.40 3.26 -0.81
CA LEU A 145 -16.99 3.35 -0.39
C LEU A 145 -16.54 2.03 0.22
N ALA A 146 -17.37 1.45 1.10
CA ALA A 146 -17.12 0.17 1.74
C ALA A 146 -17.16 -0.97 0.71
N GLU A 147 -18.14 -0.96 -0.20
CA GLU A 147 -18.25 -1.93 -1.30
C GLU A 147 -17.00 -1.90 -2.18
N PHE A 148 -16.58 -0.72 -2.61
CA PHE A 148 -15.39 -0.57 -3.44
C PHE A 148 -14.13 -1.05 -2.70
N TYR A 149 -13.95 -0.64 -1.43
CA TYR A 149 -12.83 -1.08 -0.60
C TYR A 149 -12.84 -2.60 -0.39
N TYR A 150 -14.02 -3.20 -0.21
CA TYR A 150 -14.16 -4.64 -0.07
C TYR A 150 -13.65 -5.36 -1.33
N HIS A 151 -14.13 -5.00 -2.51
CA HIS A 151 -13.72 -5.64 -3.76
C HIS A 151 -12.26 -5.37 -4.14
N GLU A 152 -11.81 -4.11 -4.01
CA GLU A 152 -10.46 -3.71 -4.42
C GLU A 152 -9.37 -4.20 -3.45
N VAL A 153 -9.69 -4.42 -2.16
CA VAL A 153 -8.69 -4.75 -1.13
C VAL A 153 -9.02 -6.06 -0.43
N ILE A 154 -10.15 -6.12 0.29
CA ILE A 154 -10.44 -7.23 1.21
C ILE A 154 -10.63 -8.55 0.47
N GLU A 155 -11.44 -8.57 -0.59
CA GLU A 155 -11.72 -9.77 -1.36
C GLU A 155 -10.46 -10.37 -1.97
N ARG A 156 -9.56 -9.53 -2.50
CA ARG A 156 -8.29 -9.97 -3.08
C ARG A 156 -7.37 -10.60 -2.04
N VAL A 157 -7.24 -9.96 -0.88
CA VAL A 157 -6.44 -10.50 0.24
C VAL A 157 -7.03 -11.81 0.75
N MET A 158 -8.36 -11.89 0.92
CA MET A 158 -9.04 -13.11 1.37
C MET A 158 -8.91 -14.25 0.35
N THR A 159 -9.02 -13.95 -0.94
CA THR A 159 -8.87 -14.93 -2.02
C THR A 159 -7.46 -15.53 -2.02
N ALA A 160 -6.45 -14.74 -1.70
CA ALA A 160 -5.06 -15.22 -1.56
C ALA A 160 -4.84 -16.03 -0.27
N LEU A 161 -5.39 -15.58 0.87
CA LEU A 161 -5.12 -16.19 2.17
C LEU A 161 -5.90 -17.48 2.44
N ARG A 162 -7.17 -17.56 2.03
CA ARG A 162 -8.03 -18.71 2.35
C ARG A 162 -7.41 -20.05 1.95
N PRO A 163 -6.92 -20.25 0.71
CA PRO A 163 -6.33 -21.53 0.31
C PRO A 163 -5.06 -21.88 1.10
N ILE A 164 -4.30 -20.87 1.53
CA ILE A 164 -3.09 -21.08 2.35
C ILE A 164 -3.48 -21.62 3.72
N LEU A 165 -4.44 -20.96 4.38
CA LEU A 165 -4.89 -21.34 5.72
C LEU A 165 -5.60 -22.70 5.72
N THR A 166 -6.40 -23.01 4.69
CA THR A 166 -7.01 -24.33 4.53
C THR A 166 -5.95 -25.44 4.46
N ARG A 167 -4.93 -25.29 3.60
CA ARG A 167 -3.85 -26.28 3.48
C ARG A 167 -3.05 -26.42 4.78
N ALA A 168 -2.85 -25.32 5.50
CA ALA A 168 -2.16 -25.35 6.78
C ALA A 168 -2.91 -26.18 7.83
N VAL A 169 -4.25 -26.10 7.87
CA VAL A 169 -5.08 -26.97 8.71
C VAL A 169 -4.95 -28.44 8.28
N GLU A 170 -5.05 -28.72 6.97
CA GLU A 170 -4.93 -30.08 6.43
C GLU A 170 -3.58 -30.74 6.77
N ARG A 171 -2.52 -29.92 6.89
CA ARG A 171 -1.16 -30.37 7.24
C ARG A 171 -0.87 -30.37 8.74
N GLY A 172 -1.81 -29.92 9.58
CA GLY A 172 -1.62 -29.81 11.02
C GLY A 172 -0.60 -28.73 11.43
N GLU A 173 -0.36 -27.74 10.58
CA GLU A 173 0.57 -26.61 10.85
C GLU A 173 -0.06 -25.54 11.76
N LEU A 174 -1.37 -25.61 12.00
CA LEU A 174 -2.12 -24.70 12.85
C LEU A 174 -2.65 -25.43 14.10
N PRO A 175 -2.69 -24.76 15.26
CA PRO A 175 -3.16 -25.38 16.50
C PRO A 175 -4.67 -25.69 16.48
N ASN A 176 -5.45 -24.98 15.65
CA ASN A 176 -6.88 -25.22 15.43
C ASN A 176 -7.31 -24.66 14.05
N ASP A 177 -8.57 -24.89 13.70
CA ASP A 177 -9.15 -24.47 12.41
C ASP A 177 -9.63 -23.01 12.37
N ALA A 178 -9.50 -22.26 13.47
CA ALA A 178 -10.14 -20.95 13.60
C ALA A 178 -9.62 -19.95 12.58
N LEU A 179 -8.32 -19.98 12.24
CA LEU A 179 -7.76 -19.12 11.20
C LEU A 179 -8.28 -19.46 9.80
N ALA A 180 -8.60 -20.72 9.51
CA ALA A 180 -9.20 -21.09 8.23
C ALA A 180 -10.66 -20.62 8.13
N ARG A 181 -11.42 -20.71 9.23
CA ARG A 181 -12.81 -20.20 9.30
C ARG A 181 -12.86 -18.67 9.31
N PHE A 182 -11.96 -18.04 10.05
CA PHE A 182 -11.90 -16.60 10.28
C PHE A 182 -10.49 -16.04 10.01
N PRO A 183 -10.05 -15.93 8.73
CA PRO A 183 -8.76 -15.32 8.39
C PRO A 183 -8.58 -13.89 8.91
N GLN A 184 -9.68 -13.20 9.21
CA GLN A 184 -9.70 -11.87 9.81
C GLN A 184 -8.97 -11.83 11.16
N LEU A 185 -8.88 -12.95 11.87
CA LEU A 185 -8.14 -13.05 13.13
C LEU A 185 -6.66 -12.69 12.94
N LEU A 186 -6.05 -12.89 11.77
CA LEU A 186 -4.67 -12.47 11.51
C LEU A 186 -4.46 -10.95 11.59
N VAL A 187 -5.49 -10.17 11.26
CA VAL A 187 -5.44 -8.71 11.16
C VAL A 187 -6.33 -8.03 12.19
N ALA A 188 -6.96 -8.78 13.10
CA ALA A 188 -7.76 -8.24 14.20
C ALA A 188 -7.04 -7.15 15.03
N PRO A 189 -5.78 -7.35 15.49
CA PRO A 189 -5.06 -6.31 16.22
C PRO A 189 -4.81 -5.04 15.38
N ALA A 190 -4.72 -5.16 14.05
CA ALA A 190 -4.56 -4.00 13.17
C ALA A 190 -5.80 -3.09 13.18
N LEU A 191 -7.00 -3.66 13.18
CA LEU A 191 -8.25 -2.89 13.31
C LEU A 191 -8.35 -2.21 14.68
N VAL A 192 -7.98 -2.93 15.75
CA VAL A 192 -7.91 -2.35 17.10
C VAL A 192 -6.94 -1.18 17.13
N ALA A 193 -5.74 -1.32 16.56
CA ALA A 193 -4.75 -0.25 16.50
C ALA A 193 -5.25 0.98 15.73
N LEU A 194 -5.93 0.79 14.60
CA LEU A 194 -6.50 1.90 13.82
C LEU A 194 -7.58 2.66 14.61
N VAL A 195 -8.53 1.95 15.20
CA VAL A 195 -9.61 2.55 16.00
C VAL A 195 -9.03 3.24 17.22
N TRP A 196 -8.15 2.56 17.96
CA TRP A 196 -7.51 3.11 19.14
C TRP A 196 -6.71 4.38 18.84
N ASN A 197 -5.87 4.35 17.80
CA ASN A 197 -5.09 5.51 17.40
C ASN A 197 -5.98 6.71 16.99
N SER A 198 -7.15 6.45 16.42
CA SER A 198 -8.08 7.53 16.04
C SER A 198 -8.78 8.22 17.21
N MET A 199 -8.89 7.57 18.37
CA MET A 199 -9.70 8.06 19.49
C MET A 199 -8.89 8.36 20.75
N PHE A 200 -7.89 7.52 21.04
CA PHE A 200 -7.27 7.44 22.36
C PHE A 200 -5.76 7.69 22.36
N ASP A 201 -5.14 7.90 21.19
CA ASP A 201 -3.68 8.08 21.07
C ASP A 201 -3.12 9.18 21.99
N ARG A 202 -3.85 10.29 22.11
CA ARG A 202 -3.49 11.41 23.00
C ARG A 202 -3.48 11.04 24.49
N PHE A 203 -4.27 10.06 24.88
CA PHE A 203 -4.47 9.68 26.29
C PHE A 203 -3.63 8.46 26.66
N ALA A 204 -3.55 7.48 25.77
CA ALA A 204 -2.85 6.21 25.97
C ALA A 204 -2.33 5.72 24.61
N PRO A 205 -1.11 6.09 24.19
CA PRO A 205 -0.55 5.61 22.94
C PRO A 205 -0.36 4.09 22.99
N LEU A 206 -0.60 3.42 21.86
CA LEU A 206 -0.50 1.97 21.75
C LEU A 206 0.77 1.59 20.98
N ASP A 207 1.61 0.72 21.55
CA ASP A 207 2.69 0.11 20.78
C ASP A 207 2.10 -0.93 19.82
N VAL A 208 1.87 -0.50 18.59
CA VAL A 208 1.26 -1.35 17.57
C VAL A 208 2.17 -2.51 17.19
N ARG A 209 3.49 -2.34 17.23
CA ARG A 209 4.40 -3.45 16.90
C ARG A 209 4.32 -4.54 17.95
N ASP A 210 4.34 -4.16 19.22
CA ASP A 210 4.23 -5.11 20.33
C ASP A 210 2.85 -5.77 20.37
N LEU A 211 1.77 -5.00 20.14
CA LEU A 211 0.41 -5.54 20.01
C LEU A 211 0.33 -6.63 18.93
N MET A 212 0.87 -6.36 17.74
CA MET A 212 0.86 -7.34 16.65
C MET A 212 1.64 -8.60 17.04
N ARG A 213 2.81 -8.45 17.67
CA ARG A 213 3.63 -9.59 18.13
C ARG A 213 2.87 -10.43 19.16
N ALA A 214 2.36 -9.81 20.22
CA ALA A 214 1.62 -10.49 21.27
C ALA A 214 0.42 -11.27 20.70
N HIS A 215 -0.27 -10.70 19.72
CA HIS A 215 -1.37 -11.38 19.04
C HIS A 215 -0.91 -12.60 18.22
N LEU A 216 0.23 -12.52 17.55
CA LEU A 216 0.78 -13.67 16.83
C LEU A 216 1.22 -14.78 17.79
N ASP A 217 1.81 -14.43 18.93
CA ASP A 217 2.17 -15.41 19.96
C ASP A 217 0.92 -16.11 20.52
N LEU A 218 -0.22 -15.42 20.64
CA LEU A 218 -1.49 -16.05 21.02
C LEU A 218 -2.04 -17.00 19.93
N LEU A 219 -1.87 -16.67 18.66
CA LEU A 219 -2.38 -17.48 17.54
C LEU A 219 -1.54 -18.72 17.24
N PHE A 220 -0.21 -18.62 17.40
CA PHE A 220 0.74 -19.67 17.01
C PHE A 220 1.47 -20.32 18.19
N GLY A 221 1.27 -19.80 19.42
CA GLY A 221 2.05 -20.16 20.60
C GLY A 221 3.32 -19.31 20.72
N GLU A 222 3.79 -19.12 21.96
CA GLU A 222 5.07 -18.48 22.21
C GLU A 222 6.19 -19.29 21.57
N ARG A 223 7.15 -18.61 20.92
CA ARG A 223 8.42 -19.26 20.57
C ARG A 223 9.07 -19.73 21.86
N THR A 224 8.98 -21.02 22.19
CA THR A 224 9.91 -21.59 23.15
C THR A 224 11.31 -21.34 22.62
N SER A 225 12.05 -20.44 23.27
CA SER A 225 13.48 -20.25 23.05
C SER A 225 14.23 -21.50 23.55
N SER A 226 14.00 -22.65 22.93
CA SER A 226 14.76 -23.86 23.16
C SER A 226 16.08 -23.71 22.42
N GLY A 227 17.08 -23.13 23.11
CA GLY A 227 18.41 -22.99 22.54
C GLY A 227 19.29 -21.86 23.08
N LYS A 228 19.15 -21.42 24.33
CA LYS A 228 20.17 -20.55 24.97
C LYS A 228 20.12 -20.58 26.50
N SER A 229 20.41 -21.73 27.12
CA SER A 229 21.07 -21.77 28.43
C SER A 229 21.57 -23.19 28.76
N ALA A 230 22.59 -23.63 28.03
CA ALA A 230 23.45 -24.74 28.44
C ALA A 230 24.88 -24.22 28.54
N ARG A 231 25.12 -23.32 29.51
CA ARG A 231 26.44 -23.00 30.09
C ARG A 231 26.28 -21.98 31.21
N ASN A 232 26.07 -22.49 32.42
CA ASN A 232 26.78 -22.02 33.62
C ASN A 232 26.30 -22.85 34.82
N SER A 233 26.97 -23.98 35.05
CA SER A 233 27.07 -24.53 36.39
C SER A 233 28.28 -23.87 37.05
N PRO A 234 28.12 -23.13 38.15
CA PRO A 234 29.25 -22.78 39.00
C PRO A 234 29.66 -24.06 39.76
N ARG A 235 30.77 -24.69 39.37
CA ARG A 235 31.47 -25.59 40.29
C ARG A 235 32.16 -24.72 41.33
N ASN A 236 31.51 -24.60 42.48
CA ASN A 236 32.14 -24.15 43.70
C ASN A 236 32.14 -25.35 44.66
N SER A 237 33.30 -25.93 44.92
CA SER A 237 33.54 -26.87 46.02
C SER A 237 35.06 -26.94 46.26
N LEU A 238 35.45 -26.30 47.36
CA LEU A 238 36.53 -26.60 48.31
C LEU A 238 37.94 -26.91 47.78
#